data_AF-A0A6I7F9S7-F1
#
_entry.id   AF-A0A6I7F9S7-F1
#
_cell.length_a   1.000
_cell.length_b   1.000
_cell.length_c   1.000
_cell.angle_alpha   90.00
_cell.angle_beta   90.00
_cell.angle_gamma   90.00
#
_symmetry.space_group_name_H-M   'P 1'
#
loop_
_entity.id
_entity.type
_entity.pdbx_description
1 polymer ?
#
loop_
_entity_poly.entity_id
_entity_poly.type
_entity_poly.pdbx_seq_one_letter_code
_entity_poly.pdbx_strand_id
1 'polypeptide(L)'
;MAKTKKYVRILKAGEPSYWYVNKIGRMFEFEREGNFTYKTREKDGSLAVIRKEDAELIVTEKRPAKVGERVLITDTEDSQEYRNGEEYEVTDVHYYSVSVKGRSLVLYNDEYEVIVNNEVKNEEADDMKIDLNAMGYDELIEHGEAVMRAIRLRSYGEGYKQGKFDADMDATYMRPQEKTAQERRDEIVEQAKADVERLRENNRRLRTFNISLEVNRKARSVEAVAKKPNSRTAFYGTAICAPDDCFNVHIGKAIALHRALGLEVPDEYLNAPNPTEVRVGDVVECRPLKDIRHVKVVADGEYIGTGLDKAAISSVAVTCRLRRIIDDSRTEVGE
;
A
#
# COMPACT_ATOMS: atom_id res chain seq x y z
N MET A 1 -10.99 -25.28 37.64
CA MET A 1 -11.17 -24.13 36.74
C MET A 1 -12.54 -24.27 36.10
N ALA A 2 -13.47 -23.37 36.36
CA ALA A 2 -14.79 -23.43 35.75
C ALA A 2 -14.67 -23.15 34.25
N LYS A 3 -15.31 -23.98 33.43
CA LYS A 3 -15.22 -23.89 31.97
C LYS A 3 -16.15 -22.75 31.53
N THR A 4 -15.58 -21.60 31.18
CA THR A 4 -16.34 -20.48 30.63
C THR A 4 -16.78 -20.79 29.21
N LYS A 5 -18.05 -20.52 28.89
CA LYS A 5 -18.59 -20.59 27.53
C LYS A 5 -18.82 -19.19 26.99
N LYS A 6 -18.88 -19.08 25.68
CA LYS A 6 -19.11 -17.83 24.97
C LYS A 6 -20.26 -18.00 24.00
N TYR A 7 -21.16 -17.04 23.98
CA TYR A 7 -22.32 -17.00 23.10
C TYR A 7 -22.33 -15.69 22.34
N VAL A 8 -22.81 -15.72 21.10
CA VAL A 8 -22.99 -14.52 20.27
C VAL A 8 -24.48 -14.31 20.09
N ARG A 9 -25.01 -13.18 20.55
CA ARG A 9 -26.42 -12.79 20.39
C ARG A 9 -26.56 -11.75 19.29
N ILE A 10 -27.48 -11.98 18.36
CA ILE A 10 -27.72 -11.08 17.22
C ILE A 10 -28.61 -9.93 17.66
N LEU A 11 -28.13 -8.70 17.55
CA LEU A 11 -28.85 -7.50 17.94
C LEU A 11 -29.61 -6.87 16.78
N LYS A 12 -29.00 -6.91 15.58
CA LYS A 12 -29.56 -6.33 14.35
C LYS A 12 -28.94 -7.01 13.14
N ALA A 13 -29.40 -6.65 11.94
CA ALA A 13 -28.75 -7.01 10.69
C ALA A 13 -28.62 -5.75 9.84
N GLY A 14 -27.39 -5.34 9.53
CA GLY A 14 -27.12 -4.14 8.73
C GLY A 14 -27.60 -4.24 7.28
N GLU A 15 -27.67 -5.45 6.73
CA GLU A 15 -28.16 -5.71 5.37
C GLU A 15 -29.25 -6.79 5.34
N PRO A 16 -30.28 -6.64 4.47
CA PRO A 16 -31.29 -7.66 4.24
C PRO A 16 -30.76 -8.97 3.65
N SER A 17 -29.55 -8.95 3.09
CA SER A 17 -28.87 -10.09 2.44
C SER A 17 -28.28 -11.08 3.44
N TYR A 18 -28.15 -10.71 4.71
CA TYR A 18 -27.48 -11.53 5.72
C TYR A 18 -28.33 -12.72 6.13
N TRP A 19 -27.70 -13.90 6.25
CA TRP A 19 -28.38 -15.14 6.60
C TRP A 19 -29.09 -15.09 7.97
N TYR A 20 -28.66 -14.18 8.84
CA TYR A 20 -29.22 -13.97 10.17
C TYR A 20 -30.25 -12.84 10.26
N VAL A 21 -30.67 -12.25 9.15
CA VAL A 21 -31.68 -11.17 9.13
C VAL A 21 -32.98 -11.56 9.84
N ASN A 22 -33.39 -12.84 9.73
CA ASN A 22 -34.58 -13.39 10.38
C ASN A 22 -34.28 -14.09 11.73
N LYS A 23 -33.07 -13.90 12.26
CA LYS A 23 -32.57 -14.56 13.48
C LYS A 23 -32.14 -13.54 14.55
N ILE A 24 -32.64 -12.31 14.46
CA ILE A 24 -32.44 -11.26 15.47
C ILE A 24 -32.94 -11.76 16.84
N GLY A 25 -32.16 -11.53 17.88
CA GLY A 25 -32.40 -12.01 19.24
C GLY A 25 -31.97 -13.46 19.50
N ARG A 26 -31.62 -14.24 18.46
CA ARG A 26 -31.10 -15.60 18.67
C ARG A 26 -29.64 -15.59 19.10
N MET A 27 -29.26 -16.61 19.85
CA MET A 27 -27.90 -16.85 20.32
C MET A 27 -27.27 -18.05 19.62
N PHE A 28 -25.96 -17.97 19.43
CA PHE A 28 -25.15 -19.03 18.84
C PHE A 28 -23.90 -19.27 19.67
N GLU A 29 -23.41 -20.50 19.69
CA GLU A 29 -22.17 -20.83 20.40
C GLU A 29 -20.98 -20.22 19.65
N PHE A 30 -20.10 -19.53 20.38
CA PHE A 30 -18.91 -18.90 19.82
C PHE A 30 -17.81 -19.94 19.57
N GLU A 31 -17.24 -19.94 18.37
CA GLU A 31 -16.14 -20.84 17.99
C GLU A 31 -14.80 -20.08 17.93
N ARG A 32 -14.77 -18.98 17.16
CA ARG A 32 -13.54 -18.21 16.91
C ARG A 32 -13.85 -16.76 16.56
N GLU A 33 -12.96 -15.88 16.95
CA GLU A 33 -12.98 -14.47 16.56
C GLU A 33 -12.16 -14.22 15.28
N GLY A 34 -12.74 -13.50 14.32
CA GLY A 34 -12.03 -12.90 13.19
C GLY A 34 -11.88 -11.39 13.36
N ASN A 35 -11.25 -10.72 12.39
CA ASN A 35 -10.98 -9.27 12.49
C ASN A 35 -12.26 -8.44 12.68
N PHE A 36 -13.31 -8.73 11.88
CA PHE A 36 -14.57 -7.97 11.89
C PHE A 36 -15.82 -8.85 12.09
N THR A 37 -15.63 -10.14 12.35
CA THR A 37 -16.72 -11.13 12.42
C THR A 37 -16.51 -12.11 13.55
N TYR A 38 -17.61 -12.58 14.15
CA TYR A 38 -17.64 -13.77 14.98
C TYR A 38 -17.95 -15.00 14.12
N LYS A 39 -17.17 -16.07 14.30
CA LYS A 39 -17.51 -17.39 13.78
C LYS A 39 -18.24 -18.15 14.86
N THR A 40 -19.44 -18.60 14.55
CA THR A 40 -20.34 -19.30 15.46
C THR A 40 -20.68 -20.68 14.95
N ARG A 41 -21.09 -21.56 15.86
CA ARG A 41 -21.53 -22.92 15.55
C ARG A 41 -23.05 -23.02 15.72
N GLU A 42 -23.75 -23.54 14.71
CA GLU A 42 -25.16 -23.89 14.81
C GLU A 42 -25.33 -25.29 15.44
N LYS A 43 -26.56 -25.61 15.89
CA LYS A 43 -26.89 -26.91 16.52
C LYS A 43 -26.65 -28.13 15.60
N ASP A 44 -26.66 -27.93 14.29
CA ASP A 44 -26.36 -28.95 13.28
C ASP A 44 -24.85 -29.14 13.06
N GLY A 45 -24.01 -28.39 13.78
CA GLY A 45 -22.56 -28.41 13.67
C GLY A 45 -21.99 -27.52 12.56
N SER A 46 -22.83 -26.85 11.78
CA SER A 46 -22.41 -25.93 10.73
C SER A 46 -21.77 -24.66 11.31
N LEU A 47 -20.76 -24.14 10.61
CA LEU A 47 -20.09 -22.89 10.98
C LEU A 47 -20.72 -21.73 10.22
N ALA A 48 -21.15 -20.72 10.97
CA ALA A 48 -21.74 -19.53 10.44
C ALA A 48 -20.94 -18.28 10.85
N VAL A 49 -21.09 -17.20 10.10
CA VAL A 49 -20.33 -15.97 10.30
C VAL A 49 -21.29 -14.81 10.56
N ILE A 50 -21.06 -14.07 11.64
CA ILE A 50 -21.87 -12.93 12.06
C ILE A 50 -20.92 -11.73 12.18
N ARG A 51 -21.35 -10.54 11.74
CA ARG A 51 -20.53 -9.34 11.90
C ARG A 51 -20.53 -8.87 13.36
N LYS A 52 -19.38 -8.38 13.84
CA LYS A 52 -19.27 -7.89 15.24
C LYS A 52 -20.16 -6.68 15.52
N GLU A 53 -20.40 -5.85 14.52
CA GLU A 53 -21.26 -4.66 14.64
C GLU A 53 -22.75 -4.98 14.83
N ASP A 54 -23.15 -6.20 14.47
CA ASP A 54 -24.54 -6.67 14.43
C ASP A 54 -24.88 -7.61 15.59
N ALA A 55 -23.89 -7.94 16.44
CA ALA A 55 -24.04 -8.91 17.51
C ALA A 55 -23.18 -8.55 18.72
N GLU A 56 -23.58 -9.04 19.89
CA GLU A 56 -22.81 -8.93 21.13
C GLU A 56 -22.28 -10.29 21.58
N LEU A 57 -21.17 -10.26 22.32
CA LEU A 57 -20.55 -11.44 22.91
C LEU A 57 -20.94 -11.55 24.39
N ILE A 58 -21.60 -12.64 24.75
CA ILE A 58 -21.97 -12.97 26.13
C ILE A 58 -21.02 -14.05 26.63
N VAL A 59 -20.37 -13.80 27.76
CA VAL A 59 -19.49 -14.78 28.40
C VAL A 59 -20.19 -15.34 29.63
N THR A 60 -20.28 -16.66 29.72
CA THR A 60 -21.00 -17.35 30.79
C THR A 60 -20.13 -18.37 31.51
N GLU A 61 -20.51 -18.67 32.74
CA GLU A 61 -19.90 -19.69 33.58
C GLU A 61 -20.99 -20.61 34.16
N LYS A 62 -20.84 -21.93 33.98
CA LYS A 62 -21.75 -22.91 34.60
C LYS A 62 -21.42 -23.07 36.08
N ARG A 63 -22.13 -22.34 36.94
CA ARG A 63 -22.05 -22.44 38.40
C ARG A 63 -23.35 -21.94 39.06
N PRO A 64 -23.59 -22.24 40.35
CA PRO A 64 -24.69 -21.62 41.09
C PRO A 64 -24.56 -20.10 41.12
N ALA A 65 -25.67 -19.40 40.88
CA ALA A 65 -25.74 -17.94 40.96
C ALA A 65 -25.85 -17.44 42.40
N LYS A 66 -25.46 -16.19 42.62
CA LYS A 66 -25.69 -15.43 43.86
C LYS A 66 -26.79 -14.40 43.65
N VAL A 67 -27.41 -13.96 44.75
CA VAL A 67 -28.38 -12.85 44.72
C VAL A 67 -27.74 -11.61 44.09
N GLY A 68 -28.44 -10.99 43.14
CA GLY A 68 -27.97 -9.83 42.36
C GLY A 68 -27.15 -10.17 41.11
N GLU A 69 -26.82 -11.44 40.86
CA GLU A 69 -26.17 -11.85 39.60
C GLU A 69 -27.19 -11.97 38.45
N ARG A 70 -26.70 -11.84 37.22
CA ARG A 70 -27.49 -12.06 36.00
C ARG A 70 -27.24 -13.45 35.47
N VAL A 71 -28.31 -14.17 35.14
CA VAL A 71 -28.26 -15.53 34.62
C VAL A 71 -28.84 -15.58 33.21
N LEU A 72 -28.23 -16.39 32.36
CA LEU A 72 -28.67 -16.69 31.01
C LEU A 72 -29.34 -18.07 30.99
N ILE A 73 -30.55 -18.17 30.48
CA ILE A 73 -31.24 -19.45 30.33
C ILE A 73 -30.64 -20.19 29.12
N THR A 74 -30.02 -21.33 29.37
CA THR A 74 -29.32 -22.13 28.35
C THR A 74 -30.13 -23.33 27.91
N ASP A 75 -30.91 -23.92 28.82
CA ASP A 75 -31.68 -25.15 28.54
C ASP A 75 -32.88 -25.28 29.48
N THR A 76 -34.08 -24.89 29.06
CA THR A 76 -35.31 -25.10 29.85
C THR A 76 -36.22 -26.13 29.19
N GLU A 77 -36.78 -27.02 30.00
CA GLU A 77 -37.83 -27.95 29.57
C GLU A 77 -39.22 -27.27 29.57
N ASP A 78 -39.40 -26.20 30.37
CA ASP A 78 -40.65 -25.47 30.54
C ASP A 78 -40.74 -24.23 29.63
N SER A 79 -40.98 -24.49 28.34
CA SER A 79 -41.12 -23.47 27.27
C SER A 79 -42.30 -22.50 27.41
N GLN A 80 -43.16 -22.67 28.43
CA GLN A 80 -44.35 -21.84 28.63
C GLN A 80 -44.05 -20.49 29.29
N GLU A 81 -43.09 -20.42 30.22
CA GLU A 81 -42.71 -19.16 30.87
C GLU A 81 -41.33 -18.65 30.46
N TYR A 82 -40.38 -19.56 30.19
CA TYR A 82 -38.99 -19.21 29.91
C TYR A 82 -38.58 -19.59 28.49
N ARG A 83 -37.68 -18.80 27.90
CA ARG A 83 -37.08 -19.11 26.59
C ARG A 83 -35.57 -19.10 26.69
N ASN A 84 -34.94 -20.09 26.03
CA ASN A 84 -33.48 -20.13 25.93
C ASN A 84 -32.97 -18.83 25.29
N GLY A 85 -32.01 -18.21 25.96
CA GLY A 85 -31.43 -16.91 25.59
C GLY A 85 -32.03 -15.70 26.27
N GLU A 86 -33.01 -15.87 27.14
CA GLU A 86 -33.46 -14.80 28.04
C GLU A 86 -32.52 -14.63 29.23
N GLU A 87 -32.42 -13.39 29.69
CA GLU A 87 -31.56 -12.98 30.80
C GLU A 87 -32.40 -12.47 31.96
N TYR A 88 -32.07 -12.92 33.16
CA TYR A 88 -32.79 -12.52 34.37
C TYR A 88 -31.84 -12.19 35.53
N GLU A 89 -32.30 -11.31 36.41
CA GLU A 89 -31.63 -10.94 37.65
C GLU A 89 -32.11 -11.85 38.79
N VAL A 90 -31.18 -12.45 39.53
CA VAL A 90 -31.48 -13.37 40.64
C VAL A 90 -31.88 -12.58 41.88
N THR A 91 -33.08 -12.84 42.41
CA THR A 91 -33.59 -12.20 43.63
C THR A 91 -33.35 -13.04 44.88
N ASP A 92 -33.49 -14.37 44.78
CA ASP A 92 -33.30 -15.29 45.89
C ASP A 92 -32.61 -16.57 45.43
N VAL A 93 -31.74 -17.11 46.28
CA VAL A 93 -30.97 -18.33 46.01
C VAL A 93 -31.41 -19.44 46.94
N HIS A 94 -31.75 -20.58 46.36
CA HIS A 94 -32.09 -21.81 47.04
C HIS A 94 -31.01 -22.86 46.76
N TYR A 95 -31.06 -23.99 47.45
CA TYR A 95 -30.00 -25.00 47.41
C TYR A 95 -29.75 -25.58 45.99
N TYR A 96 -30.80 -25.75 45.18
CA TYR A 96 -30.72 -26.26 43.80
C TYR A 96 -31.34 -25.35 42.74
N SER A 97 -31.85 -24.19 43.13
CA SER A 97 -32.60 -23.30 42.25
C SER A 97 -32.47 -21.84 42.64
N VAL A 98 -32.88 -20.95 41.75
CA VAL A 98 -32.88 -19.51 41.96
C VAL A 98 -34.22 -18.92 41.56
N SER A 99 -34.68 -17.92 42.31
CA SER A 99 -35.83 -17.10 41.92
C SER A 99 -35.34 -15.87 41.19
N VAL A 100 -36.07 -15.47 40.15
CA VAL A 100 -35.70 -14.34 39.31
C VAL A 100 -36.75 -13.25 39.30
N LYS A 101 -36.30 -12.02 39.10
CA LYS A 101 -37.14 -10.82 39.18
C LYS A 101 -38.27 -10.85 38.15
N GLY A 102 -39.50 -10.65 38.62
CA GLY A 102 -40.69 -10.51 37.77
C GLY A 102 -41.29 -11.83 37.26
N ARG A 103 -40.83 -12.98 37.77
CA ARG A 103 -41.37 -14.30 37.43
C ARG A 103 -41.70 -15.09 38.70
N SER A 104 -42.67 -16.00 38.61
CA SER A 104 -43.14 -16.78 39.77
C SER A 104 -42.49 -18.17 39.89
N LEU A 105 -41.97 -18.72 38.78
CA LEU A 105 -41.28 -20.01 38.74
C LEU A 105 -39.80 -19.89 39.09
N VAL A 106 -39.24 -20.92 39.72
CA VAL A 106 -37.81 -21.02 40.05
C VAL A 106 -37.02 -21.65 38.90
N LEU A 107 -35.80 -21.18 38.66
CA LEU A 107 -34.87 -21.75 37.68
C LEU A 107 -33.92 -22.74 38.37
N TYR A 108 -33.81 -23.96 37.86
CA TYR A 108 -32.86 -24.94 38.39
C TYR A 108 -31.43 -24.62 37.93
N ASN A 109 -30.43 -24.98 38.74
CA ASN A 109 -29.00 -24.75 38.43
C ASN A 109 -28.56 -25.33 37.07
N ASP A 110 -29.27 -26.34 36.58
CA ASP A 110 -29.00 -26.96 35.28
C ASP A 110 -29.59 -26.18 34.10
N GLU A 111 -30.57 -25.31 34.31
CA GLU A 111 -31.28 -24.58 33.25
C GLU A 111 -30.59 -23.26 32.85
N TYR A 112 -29.74 -22.72 33.74
CA TYR A 112 -29.09 -21.44 33.54
C TYR A 112 -27.57 -21.50 33.65
N GLU A 113 -26.91 -20.52 33.04
CA GLU A 113 -25.50 -20.21 33.25
C GLU A 113 -25.36 -18.77 33.76
N VAL A 114 -24.39 -18.51 34.65
CA VAL A 114 -24.19 -17.15 35.17
C VAL A 114 -23.46 -16.32 34.12
N ILE A 115 -23.97 -15.11 33.84
CA ILE A 115 -23.31 -14.19 32.92
C ILE A 115 -22.13 -13.54 33.64
N VAL A 116 -20.93 -13.84 33.16
CA VAL A 116 -19.66 -13.28 33.61
C VAL A 116 -19.12 -12.45 32.46
N ASN A 117 -19.84 -11.40 32.06
CA ASN A 117 -19.37 -10.49 31.01
C ASN A 117 -18.03 -9.87 31.42
N ASN A 118 -16.94 -10.47 30.94
CA ASN A 118 -15.57 -10.03 31.14
C ASN A 118 -14.98 -9.54 29.82
N GLU A 119 -15.76 -8.76 29.06
CA GLU A 119 -15.19 -7.68 28.27
C GLU A 119 -15.28 -6.45 29.15
N VAL A 120 -14.10 -5.99 29.59
CA VAL A 120 -13.81 -4.71 30.22
C VAL A 120 -15.01 -3.77 30.12
N LYS A 121 -15.86 -3.80 31.14
CA LYS A 121 -16.57 -2.58 31.47
C LYS A 121 -15.47 -1.59 31.79
N ASN A 122 -15.26 -0.64 30.88
CA ASN A 122 -15.00 0.72 31.30
C ASN A 122 -16.23 1.13 32.13
N GLU A 123 -16.29 0.62 33.36
CA GLU A 123 -16.93 1.37 34.41
C GLU A 123 -16.08 2.63 34.46
N GLU A 124 -16.63 3.69 33.83
CA GLU A 124 -16.62 5.01 34.46
C GLU A 124 -16.65 4.73 35.95
N ALA A 125 -15.49 4.92 36.58
CA ALA A 125 -15.35 4.78 38.00
C ALA A 125 -16.46 5.65 38.57
N ASP A 126 -17.51 5.00 39.07
CA ASP A 126 -18.47 5.55 39.99
C ASP A 126 -17.65 6.43 40.91
N ASP A 127 -17.88 7.75 40.84
CA ASP A 127 -17.02 8.82 41.37
C ASP A 127 -16.45 8.43 42.74
N MET A 128 -15.35 7.66 42.75
CA MET A 128 -14.67 7.27 43.96
C MET A 128 -13.84 8.50 44.23
N LYS A 129 -14.51 9.50 44.78
CA LYS A 129 -13.96 10.80 45.09
C LYS A 129 -12.87 10.54 46.12
N ILE A 130 -11.64 10.39 45.62
CA ILE A 130 -10.45 10.21 46.43
C ILE A 130 -10.32 11.49 47.25
N ASP A 131 -10.69 11.45 48.52
CA ASP A 131 -10.52 12.59 49.42
C ASP A 131 -9.06 12.66 49.85
N LEU A 132 -8.28 13.42 49.08
CA LEU A 132 -6.85 13.64 49.31
C LEU A 132 -6.56 14.22 50.71
N ASN A 133 -7.53 14.86 51.35
CA ASN A 133 -7.37 15.43 52.70
C ASN A 133 -7.54 14.39 53.82
N ALA A 134 -8.15 13.24 53.53
CA ALA A 134 -8.38 12.16 54.49
C ALA A 134 -7.26 11.10 54.49
N MET A 135 -6.39 11.09 53.46
CA MET A 135 -5.28 10.14 53.34
C MET A 135 -4.03 10.57 54.09
N GLY A 136 -3.28 9.59 54.59
CA GLY A 136 -1.96 9.80 55.17
C GLY A 136 -0.91 10.20 54.13
N TYR A 137 0.20 10.80 54.58
CA TYR A 137 1.28 11.26 53.70
C TYR A 137 1.89 10.14 52.85
N ASP A 138 2.09 8.96 53.43
CA ASP A 138 2.70 7.81 52.73
C ASP A 138 1.75 7.22 51.68
N GLU A 139 0.45 7.20 51.97
CA GLU A 139 -0.61 6.72 51.08
C GLU A 139 -0.74 7.62 49.84
N LEU A 140 -0.60 8.94 50.01
CA LEU A 140 -0.54 9.91 48.91
C LEU A 140 0.67 9.68 47.98
N ILE A 141 1.83 9.34 48.55
CA ILE A 141 3.04 9.07 47.76
C ILE A 141 2.88 7.78 46.95
N GLU A 142 2.37 6.71 47.55
CA GLU A 142 2.15 5.44 46.85
C GLU A 142 1.17 5.59 45.68
N HIS A 143 0.07 6.32 45.89
CA HIS A 143 -0.86 6.65 44.82
C HIS A 143 -0.22 7.52 43.72
N GLY A 144 0.59 8.50 44.10
CA GLY A 144 1.34 9.34 43.14
C GLY A 144 2.30 8.53 42.27
N GLU A 145 3.04 7.61 42.86
CA GLU A 145 3.93 6.72 42.11
C GLU A 145 3.18 5.77 41.19
N ALA A 146 2.07 5.19 41.64
CA ALA A 146 1.25 4.31 40.84
C ALA A 146 0.68 5.02 39.61
N VAL A 147 0.20 6.26 39.79
CA VAL A 147 -0.28 7.11 38.69
C VAL A 147 0.84 7.40 37.69
N MET A 148 2.03 7.79 38.16
CA MET A 148 3.16 8.07 37.28
C MET A 148 3.64 6.83 36.50
N ARG A 149 3.63 5.65 37.14
CA ARG A 149 3.93 4.37 36.45
C ARG A 149 2.88 4.07 35.38
N ALA A 150 1.60 4.26 35.67
CA ALA A 150 0.52 4.02 34.73
C ALA A 150 0.59 4.96 33.51
N ILE A 151 0.85 6.26 33.73
CA ILE A 151 1.06 7.24 32.65
C ILE A 151 2.24 6.83 31.78
N ARG A 152 3.36 6.43 32.40
CA ARG A 152 4.56 5.99 31.67
C ARG A 152 4.27 4.75 30.83
N LEU A 153 3.61 3.73 31.38
CA LEU A 153 3.21 2.53 30.65
C LEU A 153 2.27 2.82 29.47
N ARG A 154 1.27 3.70 29.65
CA ARG A 154 0.35 4.09 28.57
C ARG A 154 1.06 4.86 27.47
N SER A 155 1.88 5.85 27.82
CA SER A 155 2.67 6.63 26.87
C SER A 155 3.65 5.76 26.07
N TYR A 156 4.30 4.76 26.69
CA TYR A 156 5.10 3.76 25.95
C TYR A 156 4.25 2.88 25.02
N GLY A 157 3.09 2.42 25.48
CA GLY A 157 2.18 1.60 24.66
C GLY A 157 1.58 2.35 23.47
N GLU A 158 1.21 3.61 23.66
CA GLU A 158 0.73 4.51 22.62
C GLU A 158 1.85 4.84 21.63
N GLY A 159 3.07 5.12 22.10
CA GLY A 159 4.23 5.32 21.24
C GLY A 159 4.57 4.08 20.40
N TYR A 160 4.46 2.87 20.97
CA TYR A 160 4.69 1.63 20.23
C TYR A 160 3.62 1.38 19.16
N LYS A 161 2.34 1.64 19.48
CA LYS A 161 1.23 1.53 18.51
C LYS A 161 1.38 2.55 17.38
N GLN A 162 1.76 3.79 17.72
CA GLN A 162 2.00 4.84 16.74
C GLN A 162 3.19 4.49 15.85
N GLY A 163 4.32 4.07 16.42
CA GLY A 163 5.49 3.67 15.63
C GLY A 163 5.23 2.45 14.73
N LYS A 164 4.40 1.50 15.18
CA LYS A 164 3.98 0.36 14.34
C LYS A 164 3.05 0.80 13.22
N PHE A 165 2.12 1.71 13.48
CA PHE A 165 1.25 2.30 12.47
C PHE A 165 2.06 3.11 11.44
N ASP A 166 3.01 3.92 11.89
CA ASP A 166 3.88 4.71 11.01
C ASP A 166 4.77 3.81 10.14
N ALA A 167 5.30 2.71 10.70
CA ALA A 167 6.07 1.71 9.95
C ALA A 167 5.20 0.92 8.94
N ASP A 168 3.98 0.52 9.33
CA ASP A 168 3.03 -0.14 8.44
C ASP A 168 2.56 0.83 7.33
N MET A 169 2.38 2.11 7.65
CA MET A 169 2.08 3.17 6.67
C MET A 169 3.24 3.40 5.70
N ASP A 170 4.49 3.43 6.17
CA ASP A 170 5.68 3.59 5.32
C ASP A 170 5.90 2.36 4.41
N ALA A 171 5.59 1.16 4.91
CA ALA A 171 5.63 -0.08 4.13
C ALA A 171 4.50 -0.16 3.09
N THR A 172 3.29 0.32 3.43
CA THR A 172 2.11 0.29 2.54
C THR A 172 2.12 1.43 1.53
N TYR A 173 2.67 2.59 1.91
CA TYR A 173 2.87 3.77 1.08
C TYR A 173 4.36 3.98 0.82
N MET A 174 5.01 2.98 0.21
CA MET A 174 6.22 3.24 -0.57
C MET A 174 5.88 4.38 -1.54
N ARG A 175 6.41 5.58 -1.28
CA ARG A 175 6.41 6.64 -2.28
C ARG A 175 6.96 6.01 -3.56
N PRO A 176 6.31 6.16 -4.73
CA PRO A 176 6.94 5.76 -5.98
C PRO A 176 8.33 6.37 -5.95
N GLN A 177 9.38 5.55 -5.98
CA GLN A 177 10.72 6.10 -6.07
C GLN A 177 10.70 7.01 -7.28
N GLU A 178 10.91 8.31 -7.06
CA GLU A 178 10.89 9.29 -8.13
C GLU A 178 11.92 8.80 -9.13
N LYS A 179 11.44 8.30 -10.29
CA LYS A 179 12.31 7.74 -11.33
C LYS A 179 13.47 8.69 -11.51
N THR A 180 14.68 8.14 -11.41
CA THR A 180 15.89 8.93 -11.56
C THR A 180 15.83 9.66 -12.91
N ALA A 181 16.48 10.82 -13.03
CA ALA A 181 16.48 11.58 -14.29
C ALA A 181 16.93 10.71 -15.47
N GLN A 182 17.79 9.73 -15.19
CA GLN A 182 18.29 8.77 -16.16
C GLN A 182 17.29 7.69 -16.55
N GLU A 183 16.54 7.11 -15.62
CA GLU A 183 15.47 6.16 -15.96
C GLU A 183 14.40 6.83 -16.81
N ARG A 184 14.03 8.08 -16.48
CA ARG A 184 13.12 8.88 -17.32
C ARG A 184 13.67 9.09 -18.73
N ARG A 185 14.97 9.35 -18.85
CA ARG A 185 15.63 9.51 -20.16
C ARG A 185 15.63 8.20 -20.95
N ASP A 186 15.99 7.09 -20.31
CA ASP A 186 16.03 5.77 -20.94
C ASP A 186 14.60 5.37 -21.42
N GLU A 187 13.55 5.64 -20.63
CA GLU A 187 12.15 5.44 -21.03
C GLU A 187 11.75 6.27 -22.26
N ILE A 188 12.11 7.57 -22.28
CA ILE A 188 11.82 8.45 -23.42
C ILE A 188 12.53 7.97 -24.69
N VAL A 189 13.76 7.49 -24.58
CA VAL A 189 14.52 6.94 -25.71
C VAL A 189 13.86 5.66 -26.25
N GLU A 190 13.42 4.76 -25.38
CA GLU A 190 12.69 3.55 -25.79
C GLU A 190 11.34 3.87 -26.42
N GLN A 191 10.61 4.84 -25.87
CA GLN A 191 9.36 5.34 -26.46
C GLN A 191 9.60 5.92 -27.85
N ALA A 192 10.68 6.70 -28.05
CA ALA A 192 11.05 7.24 -29.35
C ALA A 192 11.42 6.15 -30.37
N LYS A 193 12.11 5.08 -29.95
CA LYS A 193 12.38 3.91 -30.81
C LYS A 193 11.09 3.24 -31.26
N ALA A 194 10.21 2.90 -30.30
CA ALA A 194 8.94 2.24 -30.57
C ALA A 194 8.04 3.10 -31.46
N ASP A 195 8.04 4.41 -31.27
CA ASP A 195 7.23 5.33 -32.07
C ASP A 195 7.72 5.41 -33.53
N VAL A 196 9.03 5.48 -33.75
CA VAL A 196 9.61 5.45 -35.10
C VAL A 196 9.25 4.13 -35.82
N GLU A 197 9.32 3.00 -35.13
CA GLU A 197 8.93 1.70 -35.68
C GLU A 197 7.44 1.67 -36.01
N ARG A 198 6.58 2.09 -35.07
CA ARG A 198 5.14 2.17 -35.26
C ARG A 198 4.76 3.05 -36.46
N LEU A 199 5.37 4.22 -36.59
CA LEU A 199 5.14 5.12 -37.73
C LEU A 199 5.58 4.52 -39.05
N ARG A 200 6.72 3.79 -39.06
CA ARG A 200 7.18 3.03 -40.24
C ARG A 200 6.24 1.88 -40.59
N GLU A 201 5.75 1.12 -39.62
CA GLU A 201 4.82 0.03 -39.85
C GLU A 201 3.48 0.53 -40.39
N ASN A 202 2.91 1.56 -39.77
CA ASN A 202 1.67 2.18 -40.22
C ASN A 202 1.81 2.69 -41.66
N ASN A 203 2.94 3.33 -41.95
CA ASN A 203 3.26 3.77 -43.30
C ASN A 203 3.36 2.59 -44.29
N ARG A 204 4.00 1.47 -43.90
CA ARG A 204 4.10 0.26 -44.73
C ARG A 204 2.74 -0.38 -45.00
N ARG A 205 1.85 -0.39 -44.00
CA ARG A 205 0.46 -0.89 -44.14
C ARG A 205 -0.36 -0.02 -45.09
N LEU A 206 -0.25 1.29 -44.95
CA LEU A 206 -1.01 2.26 -45.74
C LEU A 206 -0.35 2.63 -47.09
N ARG A 207 0.89 2.17 -47.34
CA ARG A 207 1.74 2.48 -48.51
C ARG A 207 1.77 3.97 -48.85
N THR A 208 1.81 4.83 -47.84
CA THR A 208 1.50 6.27 -48.02
C THR A 208 2.72 7.08 -48.47
N PHE A 209 3.90 6.82 -47.92
CA PHE A 209 5.13 7.58 -48.19
C PHE A 209 6.37 6.67 -48.17
N ASN A 210 7.34 6.87 -49.06
CA ASN A 210 8.68 6.33 -48.91
C ASN A 210 9.47 7.21 -47.94
N ILE A 211 9.82 6.67 -46.77
CA ILE A 211 10.51 7.39 -45.70
C ILE A 211 12.02 7.11 -45.78
N SER A 212 12.84 8.14 -45.92
CA SER A 212 14.30 8.08 -45.76
C SER A 212 14.73 8.97 -44.59
N LEU A 213 15.63 8.46 -43.75
CA LEU A 213 16.18 9.18 -42.60
C LEU A 213 17.69 9.36 -42.80
N GLU A 214 18.15 10.59 -42.77
CA GLU A 214 19.57 10.96 -42.85
C GLU A 214 20.01 11.60 -41.53
N VAL A 215 21.16 11.17 -41.01
CA VAL A 215 21.67 11.59 -39.70
C VAL A 215 23.01 12.27 -39.88
N ASN A 216 23.07 13.58 -39.60
CA ASN A 216 24.30 14.33 -39.63
C ASN A 216 24.85 14.51 -38.20
N ARG A 217 25.71 13.58 -37.78
CA ARG A 217 26.31 13.60 -36.43
C ARG A 217 27.17 14.82 -36.17
N LYS A 218 27.85 15.37 -37.20
CA LYS A 218 28.72 16.56 -37.04
C LYS A 218 27.91 17.82 -36.71
N ALA A 219 26.75 17.96 -37.37
CA ALA A 219 25.84 19.07 -37.16
C ALA A 219 24.77 18.80 -36.09
N ARG A 220 24.81 17.62 -35.43
CA ARG A 220 23.79 17.16 -34.45
C ARG A 220 22.36 17.32 -34.98
N SER A 221 22.16 16.99 -36.24
CA SER A 221 20.87 17.13 -36.93
C SER A 221 20.42 15.83 -37.57
N VAL A 222 19.09 15.66 -37.63
CA VAL A 222 18.44 14.53 -38.28
C VAL A 222 17.43 15.07 -39.28
N GLU A 223 17.52 14.59 -40.51
CA GLU A 223 16.63 14.95 -41.60
C GLU A 223 15.79 13.73 -41.99
N ALA A 224 14.47 13.91 -42.04
CA ALA A 224 13.52 12.92 -42.50
C ALA A 224 12.87 13.41 -43.78
N VAL A 225 12.85 12.56 -44.80
CA VAL A 225 12.17 12.85 -46.07
C VAL A 225 11.09 11.80 -46.28
N ALA A 226 9.85 12.25 -46.42
CA ALA A 226 8.69 11.41 -46.72
C ALA A 226 8.20 11.73 -48.13
N LYS A 227 8.50 10.86 -49.10
CA LYS A 227 8.13 11.04 -50.51
C LYS A 227 6.88 10.24 -50.86
N LYS A 228 5.86 10.89 -51.44
CA LYS A 228 4.65 10.18 -51.85
C LYS A 228 4.95 9.25 -53.06
N PRO A 229 4.51 7.98 -53.04
CA PRO A 229 4.66 7.08 -54.18
C PRO A 229 3.97 7.68 -55.41
N ASN A 230 4.62 7.61 -56.56
CA ASN A 230 4.12 8.12 -57.85
C ASN A 230 3.84 9.63 -57.89
N SER A 231 4.42 10.42 -56.99
CA SER A 231 4.37 11.88 -57.02
C SER A 231 5.77 12.49 -56.91
N ARG A 232 5.91 13.75 -57.36
CA ARG A 232 7.09 14.60 -57.11
C ARG A 232 7.05 15.29 -55.74
N THR A 233 5.94 15.19 -55.01
CA THR A 233 5.78 15.79 -53.69
C THR A 233 6.57 14.99 -52.64
N ALA A 234 7.44 15.70 -51.92
CA ALA A 234 8.15 15.20 -50.75
C ALA A 234 7.95 16.17 -49.58
N PHE A 235 7.80 15.61 -48.39
CA PHE A 235 7.72 16.34 -47.13
C PHE A 235 9.04 16.17 -46.39
N TYR A 236 9.48 17.24 -45.76
CA TYR A 236 10.77 17.31 -45.08
C TYR A 236 10.53 17.65 -43.61
N GLY A 237 11.21 16.93 -42.73
CA GLY A 237 11.25 17.21 -41.31
C GLY A 237 12.69 17.24 -40.84
N THR A 238 13.09 18.33 -40.20
CA THR A 238 14.44 18.47 -39.65
C THR A 238 14.35 18.58 -38.13
N ALA A 239 15.16 17.83 -37.42
CA ALA A 239 15.41 17.97 -35.99
C ALA A 239 16.84 18.47 -35.79
N ILE A 240 16.99 19.57 -35.07
CA ILE A 240 18.29 20.18 -34.74
C ILE A 240 18.39 20.22 -33.22
N CYS A 241 19.46 19.63 -32.67
CA CYS A 241 19.74 19.67 -31.25
C CYS A 241 20.42 21.00 -30.89
N ALA A 242 20.07 21.57 -29.73
CA ALA A 242 20.72 22.77 -29.23
C ALA A 242 22.20 22.50 -28.91
N PRO A 243 23.10 23.50 -29.03
CA PRO A 243 24.52 23.32 -28.74
C PRO A 243 24.80 22.91 -27.28
N ASP A 244 23.90 23.26 -26.37
CA ASP A 244 23.98 23.00 -24.94
C ASP A 244 23.25 21.74 -24.48
N ASP A 245 22.53 21.08 -25.39
CA ASP A 245 21.73 19.88 -25.12
C ASP A 245 22.43 18.60 -25.62
N CYS A 246 22.02 17.44 -25.10
CA CYS A 246 22.60 16.14 -25.46
C CYS A 246 21.93 15.56 -26.71
N PHE A 247 22.73 15.32 -27.75
CA PHE A 247 22.25 14.76 -29.01
C PHE A 247 21.92 13.27 -28.88
N ASN A 248 20.64 12.92 -29.11
CA ASN A 248 20.22 11.53 -29.26
C ASN A 248 19.63 11.28 -30.65
N VAL A 249 20.18 10.29 -31.35
CA VAL A 249 19.75 9.95 -32.72
C VAL A 249 18.31 9.43 -32.76
N HIS A 250 17.85 8.68 -31.76
CA HIS A 250 16.51 8.10 -31.76
C HIS A 250 15.43 9.15 -31.53
N ILE A 251 15.65 10.06 -30.57
CA ILE A 251 14.76 11.20 -30.32
C ILE A 251 14.74 12.13 -31.54
N GLY A 252 15.91 12.43 -32.12
CA GLY A 252 16.01 13.22 -33.34
C GLY A 252 15.26 12.61 -34.52
N LYS A 253 15.35 11.28 -34.70
CA LYS A 253 14.59 10.55 -35.72
C LYS A 253 13.08 10.63 -35.50
N ALA A 254 12.61 10.49 -34.27
CA ALA A 254 11.18 10.60 -33.94
C ALA A 254 10.66 12.00 -34.27
N ILE A 255 11.33 13.06 -33.79
CA ILE A 255 10.94 14.46 -34.05
C ILE A 255 10.95 14.77 -35.54
N ALA A 256 12.02 14.39 -36.25
CA ALA A 256 12.13 14.61 -37.69
C ALA A 256 11.01 13.89 -38.45
N LEU A 257 10.68 12.66 -38.05
CA LEU A 257 9.61 11.87 -38.67
C LEU A 257 8.22 12.46 -38.43
N HIS A 258 7.92 12.90 -37.20
CA HIS A 258 6.66 13.61 -36.89
C HIS A 258 6.50 14.86 -37.74
N ARG A 259 7.55 15.69 -37.82
CA ARG A 259 7.56 16.91 -38.66
C ARG A 259 7.38 16.58 -40.14
N ALA A 260 8.04 15.55 -40.65
CA ALA A 260 7.92 15.12 -42.04
C ALA A 260 6.52 14.56 -42.38
N LEU A 261 5.85 13.93 -41.41
CA LEU A 261 4.49 13.41 -41.57
C LEU A 261 3.39 14.45 -41.24
N GLY A 262 3.76 15.64 -40.76
CA GLY A 262 2.82 16.69 -40.35
C GLY A 262 2.06 16.36 -39.07
N LEU A 263 2.64 15.54 -38.20
CA LEU A 263 2.10 15.17 -36.89
C LEU A 263 2.65 16.09 -35.79
N GLU A 264 1.87 16.27 -34.73
CA GLU A 264 2.31 17.02 -33.54
C GLU A 264 3.45 16.27 -32.84
N VAL A 265 4.53 16.99 -32.52
CA VAL A 265 5.69 16.43 -31.83
C VAL A 265 5.40 16.38 -30.33
N PRO A 266 5.53 15.23 -29.67
CA PRO A 266 5.37 15.13 -28.22
C PRO A 266 6.35 16.03 -27.45
N ASP A 267 5.85 16.77 -26.46
CA ASP A 267 6.65 17.65 -25.60
C ASP A 267 7.73 16.89 -24.80
N GLU A 268 7.48 15.61 -24.51
CA GLU A 268 8.40 14.69 -23.85
C GLU A 268 9.72 14.53 -24.63
N TYR A 269 9.68 14.64 -25.96
CA TYR A 269 10.86 14.56 -26.82
C TYR A 269 11.60 15.90 -26.92
N LEU A 270 10.90 17.01 -26.71
CA LEU A 270 11.46 18.36 -26.75
C LEU A 270 12.16 18.73 -25.43
N ASN A 271 11.64 18.26 -24.30
CA ASN A 271 12.12 18.60 -22.95
C ASN A 271 12.72 17.39 -22.21
N ALA A 272 13.33 16.48 -22.94
CA ALA A 272 13.89 15.27 -22.34
C ALA A 272 15.12 15.60 -21.46
N PRO A 273 15.25 15.00 -20.26
CA PRO A 273 16.34 15.31 -19.33
C PRO A 273 17.71 14.87 -19.88
N ASN A 274 18.76 15.60 -19.52
CA ASN A 274 20.13 15.26 -19.89
C ASN A 274 20.60 13.98 -19.18
N PRO A 275 21.39 13.11 -19.84
CA PRO A 275 21.94 11.91 -19.23
C PRO A 275 22.95 12.25 -18.12
N THR A 276 22.85 11.55 -16.99
CA THR A 276 23.69 11.76 -15.81
C THR A 276 24.87 10.79 -15.71
N GLU A 277 24.74 9.56 -16.21
CA GLU A 277 25.82 8.58 -16.24
C GLU A 277 26.39 8.41 -17.66
N VAL A 278 27.71 8.29 -17.70
CA VAL A 278 28.46 7.97 -18.92
C VAL A 278 28.49 6.47 -19.14
N ARG A 279 28.13 6.02 -20.34
CA ARG A 279 28.20 4.62 -20.77
C ARG A 279 29.15 4.45 -21.96
N VAL A 280 29.55 3.21 -22.22
CA VAL A 280 30.40 2.87 -23.37
C VAL A 280 29.69 3.26 -24.67
N GLY A 281 30.40 3.94 -25.57
CA GLY A 281 29.87 4.43 -26.83
C GLY A 281 29.47 5.91 -26.83
N ASP A 282 29.35 6.53 -25.66
CA ASP A 282 29.00 7.96 -25.53
C ASP A 282 30.15 8.86 -26.01
N VAL A 283 29.82 10.06 -26.52
CA VAL A 283 30.81 11.11 -26.82
C VAL A 283 30.74 12.16 -25.73
N VAL A 284 31.87 12.37 -25.05
CA VAL A 284 31.96 13.23 -23.87
C VAL A 284 32.88 14.42 -24.10
N GLU A 285 32.55 15.56 -23.49
CA GLU A 285 33.44 16.72 -23.37
C GLU A 285 34.28 16.57 -22.10
N CYS A 286 35.58 16.34 -22.27
CA CYS A 286 36.53 16.29 -21.16
C CYS A 286 37.42 17.53 -21.18
N ARG A 287 37.78 18.03 -19.99
CA ARG A 287 38.77 19.11 -19.85
C ARG A 287 40.13 18.53 -19.43
N PRO A 288 41.07 18.23 -20.35
CA PRO A 288 42.47 18.08 -19.96
C PRO A 288 43.10 19.42 -19.54
N LEU A 289 44.27 19.35 -18.91
CA LEU A 289 45.03 20.48 -18.33
C LEU A 289 45.36 21.64 -19.30
N LYS A 290 45.13 21.51 -20.62
CA LYS A 290 45.47 22.54 -21.62
C LYS A 290 44.34 22.95 -22.58
N ASP A 291 43.46 22.04 -23.04
CA ASP A 291 42.39 22.37 -24.02
C ASP A 291 41.13 21.53 -23.79
N ILE A 292 39.96 21.97 -24.27
CA ILE A 292 38.72 21.17 -24.27
C ILE A 292 38.78 20.13 -25.39
N ARG A 293 38.47 18.86 -25.09
CA ARG A 293 38.46 17.78 -26.10
C ARG A 293 37.19 16.96 -26.08
N HIS A 294 36.79 16.50 -27.25
CA HIS A 294 35.69 15.55 -27.46
C HIS A 294 36.28 14.16 -27.56
N VAL A 295 35.83 13.24 -26.71
CA VAL A 295 36.38 11.89 -26.63
C VAL A 295 35.26 10.86 -26.70
N LYS A 296 35.45 9.80 -27.48
CA LYS A 296 34.53 8.65 -27.51
C LYS A 296 34.88 7.67 -26.39
N VAL A 297 33.89 7.30 -25.59
CA VAL A 297 34.06 6.37 -24.48
C VAL A 297 34.08 4.93 -25.01
N VAL A 298 35.10 4.17 -24.63
CA VAL A 298 35.28 2.76 -25.00
C VAL A 298 35.37 1.88 -23.75
N ALA A 299 35.13 0.57 -23.92
CA ALA A 299 35.24 -0.39 -22.83
C ALA A 299 36.69 -0.51 -22.33
N ASP A 300 36.84 -0.88 -21.05
CA ASP A 300 38.15 -1.12 -20.46
C ASP A 300 38.81 -2.33 -21.15
N GLY A 301 39.99 -2.12 -21.74
CA GLY A 301 40.75 -3.15 -22.45
C GLY A 301 40.69 -3.07 -23.98
N GLU A 302 39.90 -2.18 -24.58
CA GLU A 302 40.01 -1.91 -26.02
C GLU A 302 41.34 -1.22 -26.37
N TYR A 303 41.91 -1.56 -27.53
CA TYR A 303 43.11 -0.90 -28.03
C TYR A 303 42.82 0.57 -28.36
N ILE A 304 43.14 1.43 -27.42
CA ILE A 304 43.21 2.88 -27.61
C ILE A 304 44.55 3.12 -28.31
N GLY A 305 44.52 3.18 -29.65
CA GLY A 305 45.70 3.53 -30.43
C GLY A 305 46.28 4.90 -30.03
N THR A 306 47.31 5.37 -30.73
CA THR A 306 47.95 6.68 -30.50
C THR A 306 47.04 7.90 -30.73
N GLY A 307 45.77 7.69 -31.11
CA GLY A 307 44.77 8.74 -31.29
C GLY A 307 44.20 9.23 -29.96
N LEU A 308 44.16 10.55 -29.76
CA LEU A 308 43.64 11.22 -28.56
C LEU A 308 42.10 11.28 -28.51
N ASP A 309 41.41 10.52 -29.37
CA ASP A 309 39.99 10.63 -29.67
C ASP A 309 39.13 9.57 -28.94
N LYS A 310 39.78 8.64 -28.22
CA LYS A 310 39.14 7.55 -27.46
C LYS A 310 39.65 7.51 -26.01
N ALA A 311 38.77 7.23 -25.07
CA ALA A 311 39.14 7.00 -23.67
C ALA A 311 38.37 5.83 -23.07
N ALA A 312 39.06 5.01 -22.28
CA ALA A 312 38.46 3.96 -21.49
C ALA A 312 37.47 4.55 -20.48
N ILE A 313 36.40 3.83 -20.17
CA ILE A 313 35.37 4.26 -19.21
C ILE A 313 35.95 4.48 -17.79
N SER A 314 36.94 3.68 -17.39
CA SER A 314 37.66 3.83 -16.12
C SER A 314 38.70 4.97 -16.12
N SER A 315 38.93 5.63 -17.26
CA SER A 315 39.93 6.69 -17.37
C SER A 315 39.57 7.89 -16.49
N VAL A 316 40.56 8.42 -15.78
CA VAL A 316 40.45 9.68 -15.00
C VAL A 316 39.90 10.84 -15.82
N ALA A 317 40.11 10.85 -17.15
CA ALA A 317 39.53 11.85 -18.04
C ALA A 317 38.00 11.79 -18.10
N VAL A 318 37.43 10.59 -18.09
CA VAL A 318 36.00 10.30 -18.13
C VAL A 318 35.39 10.35 -16.72
N THR A 319 36.08 9.82 -15.71
CA THR A 319 35.53 9.73 -14.35
C THR A 319 35.69 11.02 -13.54
N CYS A 320 36.77 11.78 -13.73
CA CYS A 320 37.09 12.93 -12.88
C CYS A 320 37.13 14.28 -13.61
N ARG A 321 37.14 14.30 -14.95
CA ARG A 321 37.26 15.53 -15.75
C ARG A 321 36.17 15.67 -16.82
N LEU A 322 35.08 14.92 -16.67
CA LEU A 322 33.87 15.05 -17.47
C LEU A 322 33.23 16.40 -17.22
N ARG A 323 32.92 17.11 -18.30
CA ARG A 323 32.16 18.36 -18.25
C ARG A 323 30.70 18.15 -18.62
N ARG A 324 30.45 17.40 -19.70
CA ARG A 324 29.11 17.01 -20.16
C ARG A 324 29.17 15.86 -21.15
N ILE A 325 28.05 15.16 -21.30
CA ILE A 325 27.81 14.21 -22.38
C ILE A 325 27.24 15.00 -23.57
N ILE A 326 27.79 14.75 -24.76
CA ILE A 326 27.43 15.46 -25.99
C ILE A 326 26.56 14.60 -26.90
N ASP A 327 26.84 13.30 -26.94
CA ASP A 327 26.10 12.33 -27.76
C ASP A 327 25.93 11.04 -26.95
N ASP A 328 24.67 10.68 -26.69
CA ASP A 328 24.23 9.48 -25.95
C ASP A 328 23.56 8.45 -26.88
N SER A 329 23.75 8.56 -28.21
CA SER A 329 23.05 7.73 -29.18
C SER A 329 23.42 6.25 -29.14
N ARG A 330 24.53 5.89 -28.47
CA ARG A 330 24.96 4.50 -28.18
C ARG A 330 24.70 3.52 -29.33
N THR A 331 24.97 3.93 -30.56
CA THR A 331 24.79 3.02 -31.70
C THR A 331 25.74 1.84 -31.50
N GLU A 332 25.17 0.67 -31.20
CA GLU A 332 25.89 -0.57 -31.01
C GLU A 332 26.94 -0.70 -32.12
N VAL A 333 28.19 -0.80 -31.69
CA VAL A 333 29.28 -1.13 -32.59
C VAL A 333 29.09 -2.62 -32.91
N GLY A 334 28.42 -2.91 -34.03
CA GLY A 334 28.11 -4.28 -34.43
C GLY A 334 27.24 -4.38 -35.68
N GLU A 335 27.77 -3.93 -36.82
CA GLU A 335 27.62 -4.69 -38.08
C GLU A 335 28.96 -5.37 -38.38
#